data_AF-A0A7S2SPD2-F1
#
_entry.id   AF-A0A7S2SPD2-F1
#
_cell.length_a   1.000
_cell.length_b   1.000
_cell.length_c   1.000
_cell.angle_alpha   90.00
_cell.angle_beta   90.00
_cell.angle_gamma   90.00
#
_symmetry.space_group_name_H-M   'P 1'
#
loop_
_entity.id
_entity.type
_entity.pdbx_description
1 polymer ?
#
loop_
_entity_poly.entity_id
_entity_poly.type
_entity_poly.pdbx_seq_one_letter_code
_entity_poly.pdbx_strand_id
1 'polypeptide(L)'
;TISDPRVLWVVALCLGGVGMVLYFGAGARPWPPVLAAFAFYAFPFLLSANIFVIVGTTVAERVLYLPSLGVCMAYALLLSSDLLPLHQLLPFSGDPEAEAADSEAAEPTVRAPPRARANLTRARRHRFASTGVLLLIATAMVQKCLERNFAWTNQVELWAAAFAINPNSVHTCQNYGVNLSVNNQVERAIMVLQHARSRPAVDRVDADEVYATLGLCLNARGQKLEALEVLQEGWDWLQEREGAMARGMKVFHMHELIPEENTGLKRGRLLAAQSTVLEQLDLKEAAGLALRAARLAPSDQLVLRLVSDLEARCHRALALQKELLNG
;
A
#
# COMPACT_ATOMS: atom_id res chain seq x y z
N THR A 1 10.87 13.18 -3.88
CA THR A 1 11.21 12.19 -2.83
C THR A 1 11.79 12.84 -1.59
N ILE A 2 12.71 13.82 -1.68
CA ILE A 2 13.27 14.52 -0.48
C ILE A 2 12.31 15.54 0.16
N SER A 3 11.41 16.13 -0.63
CA SER A 3 10.44 17.14 -0.19
C SER A 3 9.21 16.57 0.54
N ASP A 4 9.14 15.26 0.72
CA ASP A 4 8.03 14.64 1.44
C ASP A 4 8.24 14.79 2.96
N PRO A 5 7.33 15.47 3.69
CA PRO A 5 7.47 15.65 5.14
C PRO A 5 7.52 14.32 5.90
N ARG A 6 7.06 13.22 5.30
CA ARG A 6 7.16 11.87 5.87
C ARG A 6 8.61 11.39 6.03
N VAL A 7 9.53 11.87 5.20
CA VAL A 7 10.96 11.55 5.31
C VAL A 7 11.55 12.11 6.60
N LEU A 8 11.05 13.26 7.08
CA LEU A 8 11.49 13.85 8.35
C LEU A 8 11.20 12.92 9.53
N TRP A 9 10.08 12.18 9.50
CA TRP A 9 9.77 11.20 10.54
C TRP A 9 10.74 10.02 10.53
N VAL A 10 11.13 9.54 9.35
CA VAL A 10 12.13 8.46 9.22
C VAL A 10 13.49 8.93 9.73
N VAL A 11 13.91 10.15 9.38
CA VAL A 11 15.15 10.75 9.86
C VAL A 11 15.12 10.92 11.38
N ALA A 12 14.03 11.46 11.94
CA ALA A 12 13.87 11.60 13.39
C ALA A 12 13.93 10.26 14.13
N LEU A 13 13.31 9.21 13.55
CA LEU A 13 13.36 7.85 14.09
C LEU A 13 14.78 7.27 14.04
N CYS A 14 15.52 7.47 12.95
CA CYS A 14 16.93 7.07 12.86
C CYS A 14 17.81 7.80 13.88
N LEU A 15 17.70 9.12 13.97
CA LEU A 15 18.47 9.95 14.91
C LEU A 15 18.14 9.60 16.37
N GLY A 16 16.87 9.33 16.67
CA GLY A 16 16.44 8.86 17.98
C GLY A 16 17.10 7.53 18.35
N GLY A 17 17.14 6.57 17.42
CA GLY A 17 17.82 5.29 17.60
C GLY A 17 19.31 5.43 17.85
N VAL A 18 20.01 6.23 17.04
CA VAL A 18 21.44 6.51 17.21
C VAL A 18 21.72 7.17 18.56
N GLY A 19 20.93 8.18 18.95
CA GLY A 19 21.06 8.83 20.25
C GLY A 19 20.89 7.85 21.41
N MET A 20 19.96 6.90 21.29
CA MET A 20 19.72 5.88 22.30
C MET A 20 20.89 4.90 22.42
N VAL A 21 21.44 4.43 21.30
CA VAL A 21 22.62 3.56 21.27
C VAL A 21 23.84 4.27 21.84
N LEU A 22 24.08 5.54 21.49
CA LEU A 22 25.20 6.31 22.04
C LEU A 22 25.04 6.55 23.55
N TYR A 23 23.84 6.90 24.01
CA TYR A 23 23.56 7.16 25.42
C TYR A 23 23.77 5.92 26.30
N PHE A 24 23.31 4.75 25.84
CA PHE A 24 23.42 3.51 26.62
C PHE A 24 24.73 2.75 26.38
N GLY A 25 25.30 2.85 25.18
CA GLY A 25 26.57 2.20 24.80
C GLY A 25 27.81 2.89 25.34
N ALA A 26 27.72 4.17 25.72
CA ALA A 26 28.82 4.89 26.38
C ALA A 26 29.06 4.46 27.85
N GLY A 27 28.22 3.59 28.42
CA GLY A 27 28.40 3.02 29.75
C GLY A 27 28.57 1.50 29.71
N ALA A 28 29.30 0.94 30.68
CA ALA A 28 29.42 -0.51 30.90
C ALA A 28 28.12 -1.13 31.48
N ARG A 29 26.95 -0.63 31.06
CA ARG A 29 25.63 -1.13 31.48
C ARG A 29 25.14 -2.20 30.50
N PRO A 30 24.44 -3.24 30.98
CA PRO A 30 23.75 -4.16 30.10
C PRO A 30 22.74 -3.38 29.24
N TRP A 31 22.58 -3.79 27.99
CA TRP A 31 21.66 -3.17 27.04
C TRP A 31 20.24 -3.15 27.65
N PRO A 32 19.67 -1.97 27.95
CA PRO A 32 18.36 -1.91 28.58
C PRO A 32 17.29 -2.48 27.65
N PRO A 33 16.26 -3.15 28.20
CA PRO A 33 15.18 -3.73 27.41
C PRO A 33 14.38 -2.69 26.62
N VAL A 34 14.48 -1.39 26.97
CA VAL A 34 13.91 -0.28 26.20
C VAL A 34 14.56 -0.17 24.80
N LEU A 35 15.86 -0.45 24.66
CA LEU A 35 16.52 -0.50 23.34
C LEU A 35 15.96 -1.62 22.48
N ALA A 36 15.66 -2.77 23.08
CA ALA A 36 15.04 -3.89 22.37
C ALA A 36 13.63 -3.51 21.89
N ALA A 37 12.80 -2.89 22.76
CA ALA A 37 11.48 -2.39 22.37
C ALA A 37 11.56 -1.38 21.20
N PHE A 38 12.51 -0.44 21.26
CA PHE A 38 12.75 0.50 20.18
C PHE A 38 13.22 -0.19 18.89
N ALA A 39 14.14 -1.15 18.99
CA ALA A 39 14.64 -1.88 17.82
C ALA A 39 13.53 -2.67 17.12
N PHE A 40 12.69 -3.39 17.87
CA PHE A 40 11.52 -4.08 17.30
C PHE A 40 10.50 -3.11 16.69
N TYR A 41 10.40 -1.88 17.21
CA TYR A 41 9.59 -0.82 16.60
C TYR A 41 10.18 -0.28 15.29
N ALA A 42 11.43 0.17 15.32
CA ALA A 42 12.07 0.97 14.28
C ALA A 42 12.64 0.13 13.12
N PHE A 43 13.28 -0.99 13.43
CA PHE A 43 14.02 -1.78 12.45
C PHE A 43 13.16 -2.32 11.28
N PRO A 44 11.92 -2.80 11.49
CA PRO A 44 11.07 -3.26 10.39
C PRO A 44 10.73 -2.15 9.39
N PHE A 45 10.58 -0.90 9.86
CA PHE A 45 10.35 0.25 8.97
C PHE A 45 11.61 0.59 8.16
N LEU A 46 12.81 0.42 8.72
CA LEU A 46 14.05 0.65 7.97
C LEU A 46 14.26 -0.39 6.88
N LEU A 47 13.89 -1.65 7.15
CA LEU A 47 13.90 -2.72 6.15
C LEU A 47 12.88 -2.46 5.04
N SER A 48 11.63 -2.08 5.39
CA SER A 48 10.59 -1.83 4.39
C SER A 48 10.77 -0.53 3.61
N ALA A 49 11.58 0.41 4.11
CA ALA A 49 11.92 1.64 3.41
C ALA A 49 12.94 1.45 2.27
N ASN A 50 13.46 0.24 2.07
CA ASN A 50 14.45 -0.08 1.03
C ASN A 50 15.72 0.80 1.07
N ILE A 51 16.07 1.35 2.24
CA ILE A 51 17.21 2.28 2.38
C ILE A 51 18.55 1.53 2.24
N PHE A 52 18.66 0.36 2.87
CA PHE A 52 19.90 -0.41 2.94
C PHE A 52 19.89 -1.64 2.03
N VAL A 53 18.74 -2.30 1.93
CA VAL A 53 18.53 -3.49 1.13
C VAL A 53 17.15 -3.36 0.52
N ILE A 54 17.03 -3.71 -0.76
CA ILE A 54 15.74 -3.75 -1.44
C ILE A 54 15.05 -5.04 -1.00
N VAL A 55 13.97 -4.89 -0.24
CA VAL A 55 13.22 -6.00 0.35
C VAL A 55 11.93 -6.20 -0.44
N GLY A 56 11.73 -7.42 -0.94
CA GLY A 56 10.48 -7.81 -1.61
C GLY A 56 9.29 -7.88 -0.65
N THR A 57 8.08 -7.92 -1.22
CA THR A 57 6.80 -7.94 -0.48
C THR A 57 6.70 -9.10 0.52
N THR A 58 7.26 -10.27 0.19
CA THR A 58 7.22 -11.49 1.03
C THR A 58 8.00 -11.38 2.35
N VAL A 59 9.04 -10.55 2.39
CA VAL A 59 9.77 -10.30 3.64
C VAL A 59 9.10 -9.16 4.40
N ALA A 60 8.65 -8.12 3.69
CA ALA A 60 7.94 -6.99 4.28
C ALA A 60 6.65 -7.42 5.02
N GLU A 61 5.87 -8.35 4.45
CA GLU A 61 4.67 -8.90 5.10
C GLU A 61 4.98 -9.64 6.41
N ARG A 62 6.11 -10.38 6.44
CA ARG A 62 6.50 -11.23 7.58
C ARG A 62 7.11 -10.42 8.73
N VAL A 63 7.53 -9.19 8.49
CA VAL A 63 8.06 -8.31 9.54
C VAL A 63 7.06 -7.23 9.97
N LEU A 64 5.88 -7.19 9.36
CA LEU A 64 4.88 -6.13 9.57
C LEU A 64 4.32 -6.09 11.00
N TYR A 65 4.35 -7.20 11.73
CA TYR A 65 3.86 -7.27 13.12
C TYR A 65 4.90 -6.85 14.17
N LEU A 66 6.19 -6.80 13.80
CA LEU A 66 7.27 -6.49 14.73
C LEU A 66 7.17 -5.08 15.36
N PRO A 67 6.67 -4.05 14.64
CA PRO A 67 6.45 -2.75 15.27
C PRO A 67 5.48 -2.80 16.45
N SER A 68 4.40 -3.57 16.33
CA SER A 68 3.44 -3.79 17.43
C SER A 68 4.09 -4.50 18.61
N LEU A 69 4.97 -5.48 18.35
CA LEU A 69 5.76 -6.14 19.40
C LEU A 69 6.61 -5.13 20.17
N GLY A 70 7.27 -4.20 19.48
CA GLY A 70 8.06 -3.13 20.12
C GLY A 70 7.22 -2.25 21.06
N VAL A 71 6.01 -1.85 20.64
CA VAL A 71 5.08 -1.07 21.47
C VAL A 71 4.60 -1.88 22.67
N CYS A 72 4.25 -3.16 22.49
CA CYS A 72 3.85 -4.04 23.58
C CYS A 72 4.97 -4.23 24.62
N MET A 73 6.22 -4.41 24.16
CA MET A 73 7.38 -4.48 25.05
C MET A 73 7.58 -3.19 25.84
N ALA A 74 7.46 -2.02 25.19
CA ALA A 74 7.56 -0.72 25.87
C ALA A 74 6.47 -0.58 26.95
N TYR A 75 5.25 -1.02 26.66
CA TYR A 75 4.14 -1.00 27.62
C TYR A 75 4.38 -1.98 28.79
N ALA A 76 4.86 -3.19 28.50
CA ALA A 76 5.20 -4.19 29.53
C ALA A 76 6.33 -3.73 30.45
N LEU A 77 7.33 -3.01 29.93
CA LEU A 77 8.41 -2.42 30.73
C LEU A 77 7.92 -1.29 31.63
N LEU A 78 6.94 -0.52 31.18
CA LEU A 78 6.30 0.50 32.00
C LEU A 78 5.49 -0.16 33.13
N LEU A 79 4.67 -1.16 32.80
CA LEU A 79 3.88 -1.93 33.78
C LEU A 79 4.72 -2.72 34.78
N SER A 80 5.82 -3.36 34.36
CA SER A 80 6.68 -4.12 35.28
C SER A 80 7.35 -3.20 36.31
N SER A 81 7.66 -1.96 35.91
CA SER A 81 8.11 -0.92 36.84
C SER A 81 7.03 -0.47 37.84
N ASP A 82 5.76 -0.75 37.55
CA ASP A 82 4.59 -0.45 38.39
C ASP A 82 4.07 -1.66 39.19
N LEU A 83 4.35 -2.91 38.76
CA LEU A 83 4.01 -4.16 39.47
C LEU A 83 5.09 -4.59 40.49
N LEU A 84 6.35 -4.15 40.31
CA LEU A 84 7.44 -4.45 41.24
C LEU A 84 7.24 -3.85 42.66
N PRO A 85 6.57 -2.72 42.87
CA PRO A 85 6.16 -2.28 44.22
C PRO A 85 4.96 -3.06 44.77
N LEU A 86 4.08 -3.58 43.91
CA LEU A 86 2.84 -4.27 44.29
C LEU A 86 3.09 -5.70 44.79
N HIS A 87 4.05 -6.43 44.23
CA HIS A 87 4.44 -7.75 44.76
C HIS A 87 5.10 -7.66 46.15
N GLN A 88 5.68 -6.52 46.52
CA GLN A 88 6.21 -6.27 47.87
C GLN A 88 5.11 -5.93 48.88
N LEU A 89 3.91 -5.58 48.40
CA LEU A 89 2.74 -5.21 49.21
C LEU A 89 1.68 -6.32 49.28
N LEU A 90 1.73 -7.31 48.39
CA LEU A 90 0.90 -8.51 48.45
C LEU A 90 1.72 -9.63 49.11
N PRO A 91 1.44 -10.01 50.37
CA PRO A 91 2.06 -11.19 50.95
C PRO A 91 1.54 -12.39 50.17
N PHE A 92 2.39 -13.01 49.35
CA PHE A 92 2.10 -14.32 48.81
C PHE A 92 2.16 -15.29 50.01
N SER A 93 1.01 -15.56 50.61
CA SER A 93 0.84 -16.51 51.69
C SER A 93 1.00 -17.93 51.14
N GLY A 94 2.26 -18.34 50.96
CA GLY A 94 2.66 -19.72 50.78
C GLY A 94 3.52 -20.12 51.97
N ASP A 95 2.85 -20.49 53.07
CA ASP A 95 3.16 -21.60 53.98
C ASP A 95 2.59 -21.30 55.39
N PRO A 96 1.71 -22.15 55.95
CA PRO A 96 1.01 -21.88 57.20
C PRO A 96 1.76 -22.49 58.38
N GLU A 97 3.00 -22.09 58.67
CA GLU A 97 3.70 -22.60 59.87
C GLU A 97 4.94 -21.73 60.21
N ALA A 98 4.80 -20.82 61.17
CA ALA A 98 5.82 -20.21 62.05
C ALA A 98 5.28 -18.85 62.53
N GLU A 99 4.51 -18.84 63.61
CA GLU A 99 4.95 -18.58 64.98
C GLU A 99 4.79 -17.11 65.39
N ALA A 100 3.93 -16.96 66.40
CA ALA A 100 3.68 -15.73 67.12
C ALA A 100 4.88 -15.37 68.00
N ALA A 101 5.22 -14.07 68.03
CA ALA A 101 5.86 -13.46 69.20
C ALA A 101 5.56 -11.95 69.19
N ASP A 102 5.03 -11.49 70.31
CA ASP A 102 4.66 -10.12 70.64
C ASP A 102 5.80 -9.10 70.40
N SER A 103 5.47 -7.91 69.92
CA SER A 103 6.06 -6.65 70.44
C SER A 103 5.29 -5.43 69.91
N GLU A 104 4.63 -4.77 70.87
CA GLU A 104 4.40 -3.33 71.03
C GLU A 104 4.15 -2.40 69.82
N ALA A 105 3.05 -1.67 69.97
CA ALA A 105 2.66 -0.54 69.15
C ALA A 105 3.77 0.53 69.07
N ALA A 106 4.35 0.68 67.89
CA ALA A 106 5.07 1.89 67.48
C ALA A 106 4.47 2.37 66.15
N GLU A 107 3.77 3.50 66.15
CA GLU A 107 3.41 4.21 64.91
C GLU A 107 4.71 4.63 64.20
N PRO A 108 5.00 4.18 62.96
CA PRO A 108 6.10 4.73 62.20
C PRO A 108 5.57 5.94 61.43
N THR A 109 5.53 7.11 62.06
CA THR A 109 5.40 8.38 61.30
C THR A 109 6.73 8.76 60.65
N VAL A 110 7.26 7.88 59.81
CA VAL A 110 8.42 8.18 58.95
C VAL A 110 7.93 9.03 57.77
N ARG A 111 7.77 10.34 57.99
CA ARG A 111 7.57 11.29 56.90
C ARG A 111 8.85 11.31 56.04
N ALA A 112 8.79 10.68 54.87
CA ALA A 112 9.91 10.65 53.92
C ALA A 112 10.51 12.05 53.68
N PRO A 113 11.85 12.19 53.63
CA PRO A 113 12.51 13.48 53.52
C PRO A 113 12.09 14.22 52.23
N PRO A 114 12.07 15.57 52.23
CA PRO A 114 11.54 16.38 51.13
C PRO A 114 12.20 16.09 49.77
N ARG A 115 13.48 15.70 49.75
CA ARG A 115 14.19 15.25 48.53
C ARG A 115 13.65 13.92 47.98
N ALA A 116 13.31 12.96 48.84
CA ALA A 116 12.68 11.70 48.43
C ALA A 116 11.27 11.94 47.88
N ARG A 117 10.49 12.82 48.52
CA ARG A 117 9.17 13.25 48.02
C ARG A 117 9.23 13.94 46.66
N ALA A 118 10.21 14.83 46.45
CA ALA A 118 10.42 15.51 45.16
C ALA A 118 10.85 14.54 44.04
N ASN A 119 11.69 13.55 44.36
CA ASN A 119 12.09 12.51 43.40
C ASN A 119 10.93 11.58 43.04
N LEU A 120 10.07 11.24 44.00
CA LEU A 120 8.85 10.45 43.79
C LEU A 120 7.82 11.19 42.93
N THR A 121 7.60 12.49 43.16
CA THR A 121 6.67 13.29 42.34
C THR A 121 7.20 13.50 40.93
N ARG A 122 8.51 13.72 40.76
CA ARG A 122 9.17 13.78 39.45
C ARG A 122 9.08 12.45 38.70
N ALA A 123 9.36 11.34 39.36
CA ALA A 123 9.21 10.00 38.77
C ALA A 123 7.76 9.73 38.34
N ARG A 124 6.78 10.07 39.18
CA ARG A 124 5.34 9.93 38.86
C ARG A 124 4.92 10.76 37.66
N ARG A 125 5.43 11.99 37.52
CA ARG A 125 5.18 12.86 36.35
C ARG A 125 5.78 12.28 35.07
N HIS A 126 7.04 11.83 35.11
CA HIS A 126 7.67 11.21 33.94
C HIS A 126 6.96 9.91 33.52
N ARG A 127 6.48 9.11 34.47
CA ARG A 127 5.69 7.90 34.20
C ARG A 127 4.35 8.24 33.56
N PHE A 128 3.59 9.16 34.14
CA PHE A 128 2.31 9.61 33.56
C PHE A 128 2.49 10.14 32.13
N ALA A 129 3.53 10.95 31.90
CA ALA A 129 3.88 11.41 30.57
C ALA A 129 4.23 10.26 29.61
N SER A 130 5.02 9.27 30.08
CA SER A 130 5.41 8.10 29.26
C SER A 130 4.22 7.21 28.91
N THR A 131 3.31 6.94 29.87
CA THR A 131 2.06 6.23 29.61
C THR A 131 1.21 6.99 28.59
N GLY A 132 1.07 8.31 28.77
CA GLY A 132 0.34 9.17 27.83
C GLY A 132 0.91 9.10 26.41
N VAL A 133 2.24 9.17 26.26
CA VAL A 133 2.91 9.04 24.96
C VAL A 133 2.67 7.66 24.33
N LEU A 134 2.80 6.57 25.10
CA LEU A 134 2.54 5.23 24.57
C LEU A 134 1.08 5.03 24.14
N LEU A 135 0.11 5.56 24.91
CA LEU A 135 -1.30 5.53 24.54
C LEU A 135 -1.60 6.36 23.28
N LEU A 136 -0.93 7.50 23.11
CA LEU A 136 -1.03 8.29 21.89
C LEU A 136 -0.47 7.54 20.68
N ILE A 137 0.68 6.89 20.82
CA ILE A 137 1.27 6.06 19.75
C ILE A 137 0.34 4.89 19.41
N ALA A 138 -0.18 4.19 20.42
CA ALA A 138 -1.11 3.07 20.23
C ALA A 138 -2.38 3.52 19.52
N THR A 139 -2.99 4.63 19.98
CA THR A 139 -4.19 5.21 19.33
C THR A 139 -3.90 5.60 17.88
N ALA A 140 -2.75 6.23 17.60
CA ALA A 140 -2.37 6.58 16.23
C ALA A 140 -2.19 5.35 15.33
N MET A 141 -1.60 4.27 15.84
CA MET A 141 -1.45 3.00 15.12
C MET A 141 -2.80 2.33 14.87
N VAL A 142 -3.70 2.33 15.87
CA VAL A 142 -5.08 1.83 15.71
C VAL A 142 -5.80 2.64 14.64
N GLN A 143 -5.71 3.97 14.67
CA GLN A 143 -6.31 4.82 13.66
C GLN A 143 -5.78 4.48 12.26
N LYS A 144 -4.45 4.31 12.09
CA LYS A 144 -3.85 3.93 10.81
C LYS A 144 -4.30 2.55 10.33
N CYS A 145 -4.47 1.61 11.25
CA CYS A 145 -5.02 0.29 10.97
C CYS A 145 -6.46 0.39 10.46
N LEU A 146 -7.30 1.18 11.13
CA LEU A 146 -8.69 1.41 10.73
C LEU A 146 -8.79 2.10 9.36
N GLU A 147 -8.04 3.19 9.13
CA GLU A 147 -7.96 3.87 7.84
C GLU A 147 -7.58 2.88 6.72
N ARG A 148 -6.59 2.02 6.99
CA ARG A 148 -6.16 1.01 6.01
C ARG A 148 -7.26 -0.03 5.78
N ASN A 149 -7.89 -0.55 6.83
CA ASN A 149 -8.98 -1.53 6.72
C ASN A 149 -10.13 -0.98 5.87
N PHE A 150 -10.49 0.29 6.04
CA PHE A 150 -11.49 0.95 5.20
C PHE A 150 -11.05 1.01 3.73
N ALA A 151 -9.79 1.34 3.46
CA ALA A 151 -9.27 1.33 2.08
C ALA A 151 -9.34 -0.07 1.43
N TRP A 152 -9.18 -1.15 2.20
CA TRP A 152 -9.30 -2.52 1.70
C TRP A 152 -10.74 -3.00 1.45
N THR A 153 -11.76 -2.21 1.79
CA THR A 153 -13.17 -2.63 1.59
C THR A 153 -13.55 -2.77 0.12
N ASN A 154 -12.98 -1.96 -0.75
CA ASN A 154 -13.20 -2.05 -2.19
C ASN A 154 -11.97 -1.59 -2.97
N GLN A 155 -11.86 -2.02 -4.23
CA GLN A 155 -10.68 -1.72 -5.05
C GLN A 155 -10.53 -0.23 -5.38
N VAL A 156 -11.62 0.52 -5.50
CA VAL A 156 -11.57 1.97 -5.80
C VAL A 156 -10.92 2.72 -4.63
N GLU A 157 -11.33 2.46 -3.40
CA GLU A 157 -10.77 3.09 -2.19
C GLU A 157 -9.33 2.64 -1.94
N LEU A 158 -9.02 1.37 -2.20
CA LEU A 158 -7.66 0.84 -2.09
C LEU A 158 -6.70 1.61 -3.00
N TRP A 159 -7.07 1.75 -4.28
CA TRP A 159 -6.25 2.45 -5.26
C TRP A 159 -6.31 3.97 -5.12
N ALA A 160 -7.40 4.54 -4.62
CA ALA A 160 -7.48 5.96 -4.26
C ALA A 160 -6.50 6.30 -3.14
N ALA A 161 -6.45 5.47 -2.08
CA ALA A 161 -5.50 5.65 -0.99
C ALA A 161 -4.04 5.51 -1.47
N ALA A 162 -3.77 4.57 -2.38
CA ALA A 162 -2.45 4.42 -2.99
C ALA A 162 -2.09 5.64 -3.87
N PHE A 163 -3.03 6.13 -4.67
CA PHE A 163 -2.85 7.31 -5.53
C PHE A 163 -2.60 8.59 -4.70
N ALA A 164 -3.30 8.76 -3.57
CA ALA A 164 -3.05 9.87 -2.65
C ALA A 164 -1.64 9.83 -2.04
N ILE A 165 -1.04 8.64 -1.89
CA ILE A 165 0.31 8.47 -1.35
C ILE A 165 1.38 8.71 -2.41
N ASN A 166 1.18 8.17 -3.62
CA ASN A 166 2.12 8.26 -4.74
C ASN A 166 1.38 8.46 -6.08
N PRO A 167 0.98 9.71 -6.39
CA PRO A 167 0.21 10.00 -7.61
C PRO A 167 1.04 9.89 -8.90
N ASN A 168 2.38 9.82 -8.78
CA ASN A 168 3.26 9.73 -9.95
C ASN A 168 3.53 8.29 -10.40
N SER A 169 3.15 7.29 -9.60
CA SER A 169 3.30 5.89 -9.96
C SER A 169 2.33 5.54 -11.09
N VAL A 170 2.85 5.22 -12.27
CA VAL A 170 2.05 4.81 -13.43
C VAL A 170 1.24 3.55 -13.13
N HIS A 171 1.85 2.57 -12.45
CA HIS A 171 1.16 1.35 -12.01
C HIS A 171 -0.03 1.67 -11.07
N THR A 172 0.16 2.61 -10.14
CA THR A 172 -0.92 3.06 -9.24
C THR A 172 -2.02 3.78 -10.00
N CYS A 173 -1.65 4.67 -10.93
CA CYS A 173 -2.62 5.39 -11.76
C CYS A 173 -3.41 4.44 -12.68
N GLN A 174 -2.74 3.45 -13.28
CA GLN A 174 -3.38 2.44 -14.12
C GLN A 174 -4.44 1.69 -13.34
N ASN A 175 -4.06 1.06 -12.22
CA ASN A 175 -4.99 0.27 -11.43
C ASN A 175 -6.14 1.11 -10.87
N TYR A 176 -5.85 2.36 -10.49
CA TYR A 176 -6.90 3.28 -10.04
C TYR A 176 -7.85 3.66 -11.18
N GLY A 177 -7.32 4.00 -12.35
CA GLY A 177 -8.09 4.35 -13.54
C GLY A 177 -9.00 3.22 -14.04
N VAL A 178 -8.49 1.99 -14.09
CA VAL A 178 -9.26 0.79 -14.43
C VAL A 178 -10.41 0.56 -13.44
N ASN A 179 -10.13 0.70 -12.15
CA ASN A 179 -11.17 0.53 -11.14
C ASN A 179 -12.23 1.64 -11.18
N LEU A 180 -11.82 2.89 -11.45
CA LEU A 180 -12.75 3.99 -11.68
C LEU A 180 -13.62 3.74 -12.91
N SER A 181 -13.05 3.23 -14.02
CA SER A 181 -13.81 2.98 -15.25
C SER A 181 -14.85 1.88 -15.06
N VAL A 182 -14.50 0.78 -14.38
CA VAL A 182 -15.42 -0.32 -14.08
C VAL A 182 -16.55 0.12 -13.15
N ASN A 183 -16.29 1.08 -12.26
CA ASN A 183 -17.28 1.65 -11.34
C ASN A 183 -18.01 2.89 -11.91
N ASN A 184 -18.05 3.05 -13.23
CA ASN A 184 -18.75 4.13 -13.94
C ASN A 184 -18.32 5.55 -13.54
N GLN A 185 -17.10 5.73 -13.05
CA GLN A 185 -16.50 7.03 -12.74
C GLN A 185 -15.56 7.46 -13.88
N VAL A 186 -16.13 7.53 -15.09
CA VAL A 186 -15.38 7.66 -16.36
C VAL A 186 -14.53 8.94 -16.38
N GLU A 187 -15.06 10.06 -15.91
CA GLU A 187 -14.35 11.35 -15.92
C GLU A 187 -13.11 11.31 -15.01
N ARG A 188 -13.25 10.70 -13.83
CA ARG A 188 -12.12 10.51 -12.91
C ARG A 188 -11.10 9.54 -13.48
N ALA A 189 -11.55 8.47 -14.14
CA ALA A 189 -10.68 7.53 -14.82
C ALA A 189 -9.84 8.22 -15.89
N ILE A 190 -10.46 9.04 -16.75
CA ILE A 190 -9.78 9.81 -17.80
C ILE A 190 -8.70 10.72 -17.18
N MET A 191 -9.03 11.48 -16.14
CA MET A 191 -8.06 12.38 -15.48
C MET A 191 -6.84 11.62 -14.97
N VAL A 192 -7.04 10.49 -14.27
CA VAL A 192 -5.95 9.69 -13.69
C VAL A 192 -5.12 9.01 -14.79
N LEU A 193 -5.76 8.48 -15.83
CA LEU A 193 -5.09 7.79 -16.92
C LEU A 193 -4.34 8.76 -17.85
N GLN A 194 -4.86 9.95 -18.10
CA GLN A 194 -4.13 11.02 -18.80
C GLN A 194 -2.91 11.48 -17.98
N HIS A 195 -3.04 11.57 -16.66
CA HIS A 195 -1.90 11.84 -15.79
C HIS A 195 -0.81 10.77 -15.95
N ALA A 196 -1.19 9.49 -15.94
CA ALA A 196 -0.29 8.37 -16.19
C ALA A 196 0.38 8.45 -17.58
N ARG A 197 -0.42 8.74 -18.63
CA ARG A 197 0.06 8.93 -20.01
C ARG A 197 1.10 10.03 -20.11
N SER A 198 0.95 11.11 -19.35
CA SER A 198 1.87 12.25 -19.34
C SER A 198 3.21 11.99 -18.63
N ARG A 199 3.38 10.84 -17.96
CA ARG A 199 4.62 10.51 -17.27
C ARG A 199 5.74 10.20 -18.29
N PRO A 200 7.02 10.48 -17.95
CA PRO A 200 8.15 10.12 -18.79
C PRO A 200 8.16 8.62 -19.17
N ALA A 201 8.73 8.29 -20.33
CA ALA A 201 8.79 6.89 -20.81
C ALA A 201 9.42 5.93 -19.80
N VAL A 202 10.43 6.39 -19.04
CA VAL A 202 11.10 5.59 -17.98
C VAL A 202 10.15 5.18 -16.85
N ASP A 203 9.09 5.94 -16.59
CA ASP A 203 8.11 5.64 -15.54
C ASP A 203 6.91 4.85 -16.08
N ARG A 204 6.73 4.80 -17.41
CA ARG A 204 5.61 4.13 -18.09
C ARG A 204 5.84 2.64 -18.37
N VAL A 205 6.80 2.00 -17.70
CA VAL A 205 7.17 0.58 -17.91
C VAL A 205 5.96 -0.37 -17.77
N ASP A 206 5.01 0.00 -16.92
CA ASP A 206 3.78 -0.76 -16.64
C ASP A 206 2.51 0.00 -17.07
N ALA A 207 2.57 0.71 -18.20
CA ALA A 207 1.43 1.43 -18.77
C ALA A 207 0.50 0.55 -19.65
N ASP A 208 0.57 -0.77 -19.48
CA ASP A 208 -0.01 -1.77 -20.39
C ASP A 208 -1.53 -1.61 -20.59
N GLU A 209 -2.26 -1.27 -19.53
CA GLU A 209 -3.71 -1.06 -19.57
C GLU A 209 -4.08 0.42 -19.70
N VAL A 210 -3.14 1.36 -19.50
CA VAL A 210 -3.42 2.79 -19.53
C VAL A 210 -4.07 3.19 -20.86
N TYR A 211 -3.49 2.77 -21.98
CA TYR A 211 -3.98 3.15 -23.30
C TYR A 211 -5.31 2.49 -23.66
N ALA A 212 -5.45 1.18 -23.40
CA ALA A 212 -6.69 0.45 -23.69
C ALA A 212 -7.87 1.00 -22.89
N THR A 213 -7.68 1.20 -21.58
CA THR A 213 -8.73 1.73 -20.70
C THR A 213 -9.03 3.19 -21.00
N LEU A 214 -8.02 4.04 -21.25
CA LEU A 214 -8.25 5.43 -21.61
C LEU A 214 -9.01 5.54 -22.94
N GLY A 215 -8.67 4.74 -23.95
CA GLY A 215 -9.40 4.67 -25.22
C GLY A 215 -10.87 4.31 -25.03
N LEU A 216 -11.17 3.30 -24.21
CA LEU A 216 -12.55 2.92 -23.88
C LEU A 216 -13.30 4.05 -23.13
N CYS A 217 -12.66 4.71 -22.18
CA CYS A 217 -13.26 5.83 -21.45
C CYS A 217 -13.54 7.04 -22.36
N LEU A 218 -12.62 7.40 -23.25
CA LEU A 218 -12.82 8.46 -24.24
C LEU A 218 -13.95 8.12 -25.21
N ASN A 219 -14.03 6.86 -25.66
CA ASN A 219 -15.14 6.39 -26.50
C ASN A 219 -16.49 6.49 -25.78
N ALA A 220 -16.55 6.15 -24.49
CA ALA A 220 -17.77 6.31 -23.69
C ALA A 220 -18.23 7.78 -23.58
N ARG A 221 -17.31 8.75 -23.72
CA ARG A 221 -17.58 10.18 -23.80
C ARG A 221 -17.88 10.69 -25.21
N GLY A 222 -17.89 9.81 -26.22
CA GLY A 222 -18.08 10.16 -27.62
C GLY A 222 -16.83 10.73 -28.30
N GLN A 223 -15.68 10.78 -27.63
CA GLN A 223 -14.41 11.31 -28.15
C GLN A 223 -13.67 10.25 -28.96
N LYS A 224 -14.29 9.79 -30.06
CA LYS A 224 -13.80 8.62 -30.84
C LYS A 224 -12.44 8.85 -31.50
N LEU A 225 -12.21 10.03 -32.06
CA LEU A 225 -10.95 10.35 -32.73
C LEU A 225 -9.79 10.31 -31.73
N GLU A 226 -9.95 11.00 -30.59
CA GLU A 226 -8.96 10.98 -29.51
C GLU A 226 -8.76 9.56 -28.97
N ALA A 227 -9.84 8.77 -28.83
CA ALA A 227 -9.73 7.37 -28.41
C ALA A 227 -8.86 6.54 -29.36
N LEU A 228 -9.02 6.69 -30.67
CA LEU A 228 -8.21 5.99 -31.67
C LEU A 228 -6.74 6.45 -31.64
N GLU A 229 -6.49 7.75 -31.45
CA GLU A 229 -5.12 8.29 -31.30
C GLU A 229 -4.42 7.69 -30.07
N VAL A 230 -5.11 7.63 -28.92
CA VAL A 230 -4.57 7.02 -27.70
C VAL A 230 -4.26 5.54 -27.89
N LEU A 231 -5.16 4.80 -28.56
CA LEU A 231 -4.98 3.37 -28.80
C LEU A 231 -3.82 3.12 -29.77
N GLN A 232 -3.63 4.00 -30.76
CA GLN A 232 -2.48 3.95 -31.66
C GLN A 232 -1.17 4.23 -30.91
N GLU A 233 -1.13 5.25 -30.03
CA GLU A 233 0.04 5.51 -29.17
C GLU A 233 0.40 4.29 -28.32
N GLY A 234 -0.61 3.62 -27.75
CA GLY A 234 -0.40 2.40 -26.97
C GLY A 234 0.16 1.24 -27.80
N TRP A 235 -0.28 1.13 -29.06
CA TRP A 235 0.24 0.13 -29.99
C TRP A 235 1.71 0.39 -30.35
N ASP A 236 2.05 1.63 -30.69
CA ASP A 236 3.41 2.03 -31.04
C ASP A 236 4.37 1.83 -29.85
N TRP A 237 3.92 2.18 -28.64
CA TRP A 237 4.68 1.95 -27.41
C TRP A 237 4.99 0.47 -27.18
N LEU A 238 4.01 -0.41 -27.39
CA LEU A 238 4.19 -1.85 -27.22
C LEU A 238 5.17 -2.42 -28.26
N GLN A 239 5.07 -1.97 -29.52
CA GLN A 239 6.01 -2.36 -30.57
C GLN A 239 7.44 -1.90 -30.30
N GLU A 240 7.62 -0.67 -29.82
CA GLU A 240 8.94 -0.14 -29.46
C GLU A 240 9.57 -0.98 -28.34
N ARG A 241 8.78 -1.31 -27.31
CA ARG A 241 9.20 -2.14 -26.18
C ARG A 241 9.63 -3.53 -26.64
N GLU A 242 8.84 -4.18 -27.47
CA GLU A 242 9.18 -5.50 -28.06
C GLU A 242 10.45 -5.43 -28.91
N GLY A 243 10.58 -4.38 -29.74
CA GLY A 243 11.79 -4.16 -30.54
C GLY A 243 13.03 -3.95 -29.67
N ALA A 244 12.91 -3.23 -28.55
CA ALA A 244 13.98 -3.07 -27.57
C ALA A 244 14.39 -4.39 -26.93
N MET A 245 13.41 -5.21 -26.52
CA MET A 245 13.66 -6.53 -25.92
C MET A 245 14.28 -7.51 -26.92
N ALA A 246 13.84 -7.49 -28.19
CA ALA A 246 14.44 -8.27 -29.26
C ALA A 246 15.92 -7.91 -29.52
N ARG A 247 16.33 -6.67 -29.21
CA ARG A 247 17.72 -6.21 -29.22
C ARG A 247 18.51 -6.60 -27.95
N GLY A 248 17.90 -7.36 -27.04
CA GLY A 248 18.52 -7.82 -25.79
C GLY A 248 18.41 -6.84 -24.62
N MET A 249 17.61 -5.77 -24.73
CA MET A 249 17.35 -4.91 -23.57
C MET A 249 16.50 -5.65 -22.54
N LYS A 250 16.99 -5.71 -21.31
CA LYS A 250 16.23 -6.25 -20.17
C LYS A 250 15.36 -5.16 -19.59
N VAL A 251 14.04 -5.41 -19.58
CA VAL A 251 13.07 -4.53 -18.93
C VAL A 251 12.85 -5.04 -17.51
N PHE A 252 13.15 -4.19 -16.53
CA PHE A 252 12.97 -4.50 -15.11
C PHE A 252 11.78 -3.74 -14.56
N HIS A 253 10.98 -4.39 -13.73
CA HIS A 253 9.99 -3.73 -12.88
C HIS A 253 10.20 -4.16 -11.43
N MET A 254 10.34 -3.19 -10.53
CA MET A 254 10.65 -3.42 -9.10
C MET A 254 11.67 -4.55 -8.87
N HIS A 255 12.75 -4.58 -9.68
CA HIS A 255 13.87 -5.52 -9.61
C HIS A 255 13.60 -6.94 -10.12
N GLU A 256 12.37 -7.25 -10.53
CA GLU A 256 12.04 -8.47 -11.25
C GLU A 256 12.17 -8.24 -12.76
N LEU A 257 12.85 -9.18 -13.43
CA LEU A 257 12.77 -9.27 -14.88
C LEU A 257 11.36 -9.72 -15.20
N ILE A 258 10.53 -8.86 -15.81
CA ILE A 258 9.18 -9.25 -16.19
C ILE A 258 9.29 -10.38 -17.22
N PRO A 259 8.89 -11.63 -16.90
CA PRO A 259 8.86 -12.70 -17.88
C PRO A 259 7.79 -12.33 -18.90
N GLU A 260 8.12 -12.41 -20.18
CA GLU A 260 7.28 -11.93 -21.27
C GLU A 260 6.11 -12.86 -21.62
N GLU A 261 5.47 -13.47 -20.62
CA GLU A 261 4.41 -14.47 -20.85
C GLU A 261 3.11 -13.86 -21.40
N ASN A 262 2.95 -12.52 -21.41
CA ASN A 262 1.66 -11.88 -21.65
C ASN A 262 1.62 -10.76 -22.72
N THR A 263 2.53 -10.72 -23.69
CA THR A 263 2.44 -9.76 -24.82
C THR A 263 1.18 -9.95 -25.65
N GLY A 264 0.74 -11.20 -25.85
CA GLY A 264 -0.53 -11.52 -26.49
C GLY A 264 -1.72 -10.85 -25.80
N LEU A 265 -1.76 -10.90 -24.47
CA LEU A 265 -2.80 -10.25 -23.68
C LEU A 265 -2.86 -8.74 -23.90
N LYS A 266 -1.71 -8.07 -23.85
CA LYS A 266 -1.61 -6.60 -24.02
C LYS A 266 -2.13 -6.16 -25.39
N ARG A 267 -1.66 -6.84 -26.46
CA ARG A 267 -2.14 -6.61 -27.82
C ARG A 267 -3.63 -6.92 -27.96
N GLY A 268 -4.08 -8.03 -27.37
CA GLY A 268 -5.48 -8.44 -27.40
C GLY A 268 -6.40 -7.36 -26.82
N ARG A 269 -6.05 -6.78 -25.67
CA ARG A 269 -6.84 -5.71 -25.05
C ARG A 269 -6.85 -4.42 -25.86
N LEU A 270 -5.72 -4.00 -26.45
CA LEU A 270 -5.66 -2.84 -27.34
C LEU A 270 -6.55 -3.02 -28.58
N LEU A 271 -6.46 -4.17 -29.24
CA LEU A 271 -7.28 -4.47 -30.43
C LEU A 271 -8.76 -4.58 -30.09
N ALA A 272 -9.11 -5.17 -28.94
CA ALA A 272 -10.49 -5.23 -28.49
C ALA A 272 -11.05 -3.82 -28.22
N ALA A 273 -10.27 -2.96 -27.55
CA ALA A 273 -10.66 -1.57 -27.34
C ALA A 273 -10.83 -0.82 -28.67
N GLN A 274 -9.88 -0.94 -29.60
CA GLN A 274 -9.95 -0.31 -30.92
C GLN A 274 -11.16 -0.78 -31.72
N SER A 275 -11.44 -2.08 -31.70
CA SER A 275 -12.65 -2.66 -32.27
C SER A 275 -13.93 -2.00 -31.72
N THR A 276 -14.01 -1.80 -30.41
CA THR A 276 -15.17 -1.15 -29.78
C THR A 276 -15.33 0.31 -30.21
N VAL A 277 -14.24 1.04 -30.46
CA VAL A 277 -14.32 2.42 -30.98
C VAL A 277 -14.77 2.44 -32.45
N LEU A 278 -14.25 1.51 -33.26
CA LEU A 278 -14.53 1.44 -34.69
C LEU A 278 -15.90 0.85 -35.05
N GLU A 279 -16.59 0.17 -34.13
CA GLU A 279 -17.90 -0.45 -34.37
C GLU A 279 -18.87 0.44 -35.15
N GLN A 280 -18.93 1.73 -34.82
CA GLN A 280 -19.86 2.70 -35.43
C GLN A 280 -19.28 3.45 -36.63
N LEU A 281 -18.01 3.22 -36.97
CA LEU A 281 -17.27 3.91 -38.03
C LEU A 281 -16.98 2.98 -39.19
N ASP A 282 -16.44 1.80 -38.88
CA ASP A 282 -16.16 0.72 -39.84
C ASP A 282 -16.38 -0.63 -39.14
N LEU A 283 -17.58 -1.19 -39.34
CA LEU A 283 -17.97 -2.46 -38.73
C LEU A 283 -17.12 -3.64 -39.23
N LYS A 284 -16.64 -3.58 -40.48
CA LYS A 284 -15.84 -4.65 -41.08
C LYS A 284 -14.45 -4.67 -40.45
N GLU A 285 -13.83 -3.50 -40.30
CA GLU A 285 -12.55 -3.37 -39.62
C GLU A 285 -12.69 -3.76 -38.15
N ALA A 286 -13.72 -3.27 -37.46
CA ALA A 286 -14.01 -3.64 -36.07
C ALA A 286 -14.09 -5.16 -35.89
N ALA A 287 -14.88 -5.87 -36.71
CA ALA A 287 -14.97 -7.32 -36.65
C ALA A 287 -13.63 -8.03 -36.90
N GLY A 288 -12.82 -7.51 -37.82
CA GLY A 288 -11.47 -8.01 -38.08
C GLY A 288 -10.53 -7.86 -36.87
N LEU A 289 -10.58 -6.72 -36.19
CA LEU A 289 -9.80 -6.46 -34.99
C LEU A 289 -10.28 -7.30 -33.79
N ALA A 290 -11.59 -7.41 -33.57
CA ALA A 290 -12.19 -8.27 -32.54
C ALA A 290 -11.72 -9.72 -32.66
N LEU A 291 -11.70 -10.27 -33.88
CA LEU A 291 -11.24 -11.64 -34.12
C LEU A 291 -9.74 -11.81 -33.80
N ARG A 292 -8.91 -10.83 -34.16
CA ARG A 292 -7.48 -10.83 -33.82
C ARG A 292 -7.28 -10.73 -32.30
N ALA A 293 -8.06 -9.89 -31.63
CA ALA A 293 -8.03 -9.73 -30.18
C ALA A 293 -8.33 -11.05 -29.46
N ALA A 294 -9.42 -11.73 -29.85
CA ALA A 294 -9.81 -13.03 -29.27
C ALA A 294 -8.74 -14.12 -29.48
N ARG A 295 -8.01 -14.09 -30.60
CA ARG A 295 -6.91 -15.05 -30.86
C ARG A 295 -5.69 -14.79 -29.98
N LEU A 296 -5.38 -13.52 -29.71
CA LEU A 296 -4.22 -13.14 -28.92
C LEU A 296 -4.45 -13.27 -27.41
N ALA A 297 -5.69 -13.13 -26.96
CA ALA A 297 -6.08 -13.17 -25.56
C ALA A 297 -7.37 -14.00 -25.34
N PRO A 298 -7.35 -15.31 -25.65
CA PRO A 298 -8.56 -16.14 -25.69
C PRO A 298 -9.21 -16.37 -24.32
N SER A 299 -8.47 -16.16 -23.23
CA SER A 299 -8.96 -16.35 -21.86
C SER A 299 -9.18 -15.04 -21.11
N ASP A 300 -8.94 -13.89 -21.75
CA ASP A 300 -9.12 -12.60 -21.09
C ASP A 300 -10.60 -12.19 -21.07
N GLN A 301 -11.14 -12.00 -19.87
CA GLN A 301 -12.56 -11.71 -19.69
C GLN A 301 -12.97 -10.38 -20.33
N LEU A 302 -12.10 -9.37 -20.33
CA LEU A 302 -12.39 -8.08 -20.95
C LEU A 302 -12.48 -8.23 -22.47
N VAL A 303 -11.49 -8.87 -23.10
CA VAL A 303 -11.50 -9.13 -24.54
C VAL A 303 -12.73 -9.93 -24.96
N LEU A 304 -13.04 -11.03 -24.27
CA LEU A 304 -14.21 -11.85 -24.56
C LEU A 304 -15.53 -11.07 -24.45
N ARG A 305 -15.65 -10.22 -23.42
CA ARG A 305 -16.82 -9.36 -23.25
C ARG A 305 -16.99 -8.38 -24.40
N LEU A 306 -15.93 -7.66 -24.77
CA LEU A 306 -15.97 -6.66 -25.85
C LEU A 306 -16.30 -7.29 -27.21
N VAL A 307 -15.73 -8.47 -27.48
CA VAL A 307 -16.02 -9.24 -28.70
C VAL A 307 -17.49 -9.71 -28.71
N SER A 308 -18.00 -10.22 -27.59
CA SER A 308 -19.40 -10.64 -27.46
C SER A 308 -20.38 -9.47 -27.62
N ASP A 309 -20.05 -8.30 -27.05
CA ASP A 309 -20.85 -7.09 -27.20
C ASP A 309 -20.94 -6.64 -28.67
N LEU A 310 -19.82 -6.74 -29.42
CA LEU A 310 -19.80 -6.47 -30.86
C LEU A 310 -20.66 -7.48 -31.63
N GLU A 311 -20.51 -8.78 -31.36
CA GLU A 311 -21.28 -9.85 -32.00
C GLU A 311 -22.79 -9.63 -31.81
N ALA A 312 -23.22 -9.34 -30.58
CA ALA A 312 -24.62 -9.06 -30.28
C ALA A 312 -25.17 -7.87 -31.07
N ARG A 313 -24.34 -6.85 -31.33
CA ARG A 313 -24.71 -5.68 -32.14
C ARG A 313 -24.78 -6.00 -33.63
N CYS A 314 -23.82 -6.75 -34.15
CA CYS A 314 -23.88 -7.26 -35.52
C CYS A 314 -25.17 -8.04 -35.78
N HIS A 315 -25.56 -8.93 -34.85
CA HIS A 315 -26.82 -9.66 -34.95
C HIS A 315 -28.05 -8.74 -34.97
N ARG A 316 -28.09 -7.72 -34.10
CA ARG A 316 -29.18 -6.72 -34.12
C ARG A 316 -29.24 -5.95 -35.43
N ALA A 317 -28.11 -5.50 -35.96
CA ALA A 317 -28.04 -4.79 -37.22
C ALA A 317 -28.54 -5.65 -38.40
N LEU A 318 -28.15 -6.93 -38.43
CA LEU A 318 -28.62 -7.88 -39.44
C LEU A 318 -30.12 -8.15 -39.34
N ALA A 319 -30.67 -8.23 -38.12
CA ALA A 319 -32.11 -8.39 -37.91
C ALA A 319 -32.90 -7.18 -38.43
N LEU A 320 -32.46 -5.96 -38.09
CA LEU A 320 -33.06 -4.72 -38.61
C LEU A 320 -33.00 -4.64 -40.14
N GLN A 321 -31.87 -5.04 -40.74
CA GLN A 321 -31.74 -5.07 -42.19
C GLN A 321 -32.75 -6.03 -42.84
N LYS A 322 -32.98 -7.22 -42.24
CA LYS A 322 -33.99 -8.17 -42.73
C LYS A 322 -35.41 -7.62 -42.61
N GLU A 323 -35.73 -6.93 -41.52
CA GLU A 323 -37.04 -6.29 -41.35
C GLU A 323 -37.27 -5.21 -42.40
N LEU A 324 -36.27 -4.36 -42.68
CA LEU A 324 -36.35 -3.31 -43.70
C LEU A 324 -36.43 -3.85 -45.14
N LEU A 325 -35.89 -5.05 -45.40
CA LEU A 325 -35.96 -5.69 -46.72
C LEU A 325 -37.26 -6.46 -46.93
N ASN A 326 -37.95 -6.84 -45.86
CA ASN A 326 -39.17 -7.65 -45.89
C ASN A 326 -40.46 -6.83 -45.63
N GLY A 327 -40.35 -5.56 -45.22
CA GLY A 327 -41.46 -4.62 -45.03
C GLY A 327 -41.55 -3.60 -46.14
#